data_AF-M2RSN5-F1
#
_entry.id   AF-M2RSN5-F1
#
_cell.length_a   1.000
_cell.length_b   1.000
_cell.length_c   1.000
_cell.angle_alpha   90.00
_cell.angle_beta   90.00
_cell.angle_gamma   90.00
#
_symmetry.space_group_name_H-M   'P 1'
#
loop_
_entity.id
_entity.type
_entity.pdbx_description
1 polymer ?
#
loop_
_entity_poly.entity_id
_entity_poly.type
_entity_poly.pdbx_seq_one_letter_code
_entity_poly.pdbx_strand_id
1 'polypeptide(L)'
;MKHVAYHVAHAREPNTLQNCPLEQSKLQRTFDPPLLDVSDAPKPGEIERSPSIQLITPVLGKNDKSVDNGAAMPYNSTPNFPEQPLHEIGSLQTQQHGPSPPLPPAGQKTRPHYVHGQKHSTPRRNDSTRGSASTISPGEASEFSYDNQSDRFYRSIGKTSRADLHGVTIDQNKERDVKNLVEFGIPNLQKSTIHSISLCTSGKCLAYLVTQPKDAHQTVFLFKVSLKDSSLQFDRCFSLPPVPVWKHIVQAGYNFVVWGNQTGGIKHVVVPHLNRDYEVWDSTMKQWLASLISVAISYHGSVALVSAKVICYFNLNDTSSSETILSTGNQTFTDARFNDDGSVLYAWSFGRPDDRLHIWLIYEATRELIQPTDSQGSYASRQQGSSEVKIIPYNSYQGCIIHVPGSTFFPAQIRSTQRGNNERLPRMEKIIADTVAACIFGDHSLLVVEKGYWHTRIREYRIAGSGNQAIEDTAKKPLLEWRLSADKITQMRVVPVPDTDNLVIILCMLENKVIFIPIVARGVQTQAQR
;
A
#
# COMPACT_ATOMS: atom_id res chain seq x y z
N MET A 1 9.75 24.20 11.61
CA MET A 1 9.57 24.68 10.22
C MET A 1 10.87 25.15 9.56
N LYS A 2 11.54 26.25 9.95
CA LYS A 2 12.77 26.77 9.26
C LYS A 2 13.82 25.71 8.85
N HIS A 3 14.10 24.73 9.72
CA HIS A 3 15.00 23.60 9.44
C HIS A 3 14.59 22.73 8.22
N VAL A 4 13.28 22.48 8.06
CA VAL A 4 12.74 21.69 6.94
C VAL A 4 12.90 22.46 5.63
N ALA A 5 12.59 23.76 5.64
CA ALA A 5 12.78 24.63 4.47
C ALA A 5 14.24 24.67 3.99
N TYR A 6 15.22 24.71 4.92
CA TYR A 6 16.65 24.64 4.59
C TYR A 6 17.02 23.34 3.87
N HIS A 7 16.60 22.18 4.39
CA HIS A 7 16.87 20.89 3.75
C HIS A 7 16.15 20.73 2.41
N VAL A 8 14.90 21.18 2.28
CA VAL A 8 14.14 21.15 1.02
C VAL A 8 14.77 22.07 -0.05
N ALA A 9 15.30 23.23 0.35
CA ALA A 9 15.98 24.16 -0.57
C ALA A 9 17.35 23.65 -1.06
N HIS A 10 18.08 22.90 -0.23
CA HIS A 10 19.49 22.56 -0.50
C HIS A 10 19.78 21.08 -0.80
N ALA A 11 18.78 20.20 -0.76
CA ALA A 11 18.90 18.79 -1.17
C ALA A 11 19.28 18.57 -2.66
N ARG A 12 19.44 19.64 -3.45
CA ARG A 12 19.88 19.61 -4.85
C ARG A 12 21.40 19.70 -5.04
N GLU A 13 22.15 20.03 -3.99
CA GLU A 13 23.62 20.17 -4.04
C GLU A 13 24.30 19.16 -3.11
N PRO A 14 25.24 18.33 -3.61
CA PRO A 14 25.77 17.20 -2.85
C PRO A 14 26.65 17.57 -1.64
N ASN A 15 27.15 18.81 -1.57
CA ASN A 15 28.12 19.23 -0.55
C ASN A 15 27.50 20.04 0.62
N THR A 16 26.21 20.38 0.57
CA THR A 16 25.58 21.32 1.51
C THR A 16 25.41 20.79 2.94
N LEU A 17 25.46 19.47 3.13
CA LEU A 17 25.28 18.84 4.45
C LEU A 17 26.30 19.29 5.51
N GLN A 18 27.54 19.60 5.12
CA GLN A 18 28.58 20.10 6.04
C GLN A 18 28.30 21.50 6.61
N ASN A 19 27.42 22.27 5.96
CA ASN A 19 27.06 23.63 6.35
C ASN A 19 25.74 23.73 7.12
N CYS A 20 25.15 22.59 7.53
CA CYS A 20 23.95 22.61 8.37
C CYS A 20 24.28 23.14 9.78
N PRO A 21 23.64 24.23 10.26
CA PRO A 21 23.95 24.81 11.57
C PRO A 21 23.76 23.87 12.76
N LEU A 22 22.91 22.83 12.62
CA LEU A 22 22.66 21.84 13.67
C LEU A 22 23.55 20.59 13.59
N GLU A 23 24.32 20.42 12.52
CA GLU A 23 25.44 19.46 12.49
C GLU A 23 26.68 20.11 13.13
N GLN A 24 26.96 21.38 12.80
CA GLN A 24 28.03 22.16 13.41
C GLN A 24 27.86 22.29 14.94
N SER A 25 26.63 22.53 15.44
CA SER A 25 26.38 22.60 16.88
C SER A 25 26.51 21.28 17.64
N LYS A 26 26.59 20.12 16.95
CA LYS A 26 26.92 18.83 17.57
C LYS A 26 28.43 18.60 17.63
N LEU A 27 29.15 19.00 16.60
CA LEU A 27 30.62 18.90 16.53
C LEU A 27 31.35 19.83 17.52
N GLN A 28 30.69 20.90 17.98
CA GLN A 28 31.24 21.85 18.96
C GLN A 28 30.95 21.53 20.44
N ARG A 29 30.38 20.37 20.77
CA ARG A 29 30.32 19.93 22.18
C ARG A 29 31.61 19.20 22.57
N THR A 30 32.52 19.93 23.19
CA THR A 30 33.64 19.37 23.95
C THR A 30 33.11 18.36 24.98
N PHE A 31 33.74 17.19 25.07
CA PHE A 31 33.44 16.21 26.12
C PHE A 31 34.22 16.58 27.38
N ASP A 32 33.57 17.24 28.33
CA ASP A 32 34.05 17.26 29.72
C ASP A 32 33.72 15.91 30.39
N PRO A 33 34.68 15.25 31.07
CA PRO A 33 34.45 13.97 31.73
C PRO A 33 33.67 14.14 33.04
N PRO A 34 32.95 13.11 33.51
CA PRO A 34 32.19 13.19 34.76
C PRO A 34 33.13 13.23 35.98
N LEU A 35 32.93 14.21 36.86
CA LEU A 35 33.49 14.21 38.22
C LEU A 35 32.64 13.35 39.16
N LEU A 36 33.29 12.82 40.20
CA LEU A 36 32.70 11.87 41.14
C LEU A 36 32.03 12.54 42.34
N ASP A 37 31.12 11.77 42.93
CA ASP A 37 30.24 12.01 44.07
C ASP A 37 30.95 12.28 45.42
N VAL A 38 30.41 13.23 46.21
CA VAL A 38 30.43 13.25 47.69
C VAL A 38 29.15 13.95 48.22
N SER A 39 28.61 13.40 49.31
CA SER A 39 27.57 13.85 50.26
C SER A 39 27.40 15.38 50.48
N ASP A 40 26.28 15.92 50.99
CA ASP A 40 25.42 15.45 52.08
C ASP A 40 23.98 16.05 52.07
N ALA A 41 23.10 15.59 52.96
CA ALA A 41 21.73 16.10 53.15
C ALA A 41 21.58 16.93 54.46
N PRO A 42 20.55 17.79 54.63
CA PRO A 42 19.26 17.24 55.12
C PRO A 42 17.96 17.94 54.63
N LYS A 43 16.84 17.26 54.88
CA LYS A 43 15.43 17.76 54.93
C LYS A 43 15.18 18.51 56.27
N PRO A 44 14.04 19.21 56.55
CA PRO A 44 12.69 18.99 55.99
C PRO A 44 11.84 20.26 55.70
N GLY A 45 10.55 20.06 55.39
CA GLY A 45 9.53 21.12 55.28
C GLY A 45 8.18 20.58 54.79
N GLU A 46 7.31 20.20 55.71
CA GLU A 46 5.92 19.78 55.42
C GLU A 46 4.97 20.99 55.45
N ILE A 47 4.02 21.07 54.51
CA ILE A 47 2.76 21.81 54.71
C ILE A 47 1.61 21.00 54.06
N GLU A 48 0.60 20.65 54.87
CA GLU A 48 -0.68 20.12 54.41
C GLU A 48 -1.57 21.23 53.81
N ARG A 49 -2.45 20.90 52.85
CA ARG A 49 -3.94 20.93 53.04
C ARG A 49 -4.73 20.80 51.74
N SER A 50 -5.84 20.06 51.84
CA SER A 50 -7.09 20.34 51.12
C SER A 50 -8.10 20.90 52.15
N PRO A 51 -9.24 21.52 51.78
CA PRO A 51 -10.42 20.71 51.41
C PRO A 51 -11.40 21.35 50.38
N SER A 52 -12.50 20.63 50.15
CA SER A 52 -13.54 20.79 49.13
C SER A 52 -14.68 21.78 49.46
N ILE A 53 -15.31 22.35 48.42
CA ILE A 53 -16.72 22.83 48.36
C ILE A 53 -17.18 22.58 46.90
N GLN A 54 -18.13 21.71 46.55
CA GLN A 54 -19.60 21.65 46.75
C GLN A 54 -20.48 22.63 45.92
N LEU A 55 -21.01 22.09 44.81
CA LEU A 55 -22.44 22.01 44.44
C LEU A 55 -23.37 23.26 44.46
N ILE A 56 -23.83 23.72 43.28
CA ILE A 56 -25.21 24.22 43.06
C ILE A 56 -25.75 23.85 41.65
N THR A 57 -26.93 23.24 41.64
CA THR A 57 -28.03 23.36 40.65
C THR A 57 -29.30 23.62 41.48
N PRO A 58 -30.45 24.19 40.98
CA PRO A 58 -31.26 23.65 39.86
C PRO A 58 -32.10 24.74 39.10
N VAL A 59 -33.28 24.36 38.56
CA VAL A 59 -34.45 25.20 38.14
C VAL A 59 -34.37 25.90 36.77
N LEU A 60 -35.44 26.14 35.98
CA LEU A 60 -36.71 25.43 35.66
C LEU A 60 -37.43 26.22 34.53
N GLY A 61 -38.21 25.57 33.66
CA GLY A 61 -39.08 26.21 32.64
C GLY A 61 -38.94 25.52 31.28
N LYS A 62 -39.84 24.65 30.81
CA LYS A 62 -41.29 24.80 30.54
C LYS A 62 -41.65 26.04 29.74
N ASN A 63 -42.06 25.82 28.48
CA ASN A 63 -43.33 26.32 27.97
C ASN A 63 -43.78 25.47 26.78
N ASP A 64 -44.95 24.87 26.90
CA ASP A 64 -45.68 24.23 25.80
C ASP A 64 -46.35 25.31 24.92
N LYS A 65 -46.58 25.01 23.64
CA LYS A 65 -47.74 25.54 22.90
C LYS A 65 -48.08 24.73 21.66
N SER A 66 -49.23 24.06 21.72
CA SER A 66 -49.85 23.28 20.65
C SER A 66 -51.05 24.01 20.04
N VAL A 67 -51.08 24.17 18.71
CA VAL A 67 -52.26 24.23 17.81
C VAL A 67 -51.71 23.83 16.42
N ASP A 68 -52.16 22.85 15.64
CA ASP A 68 -53.35 21.98 15.52
C ASP A 68 -54.33 22.34 14.36
N ASN A 69 -54.82 21.30 13.68
CA ASN A 69 -55.71 21.26 12.50
C ASN A 69 -55.16 21.81 11.16
N GLY A 70 -55.59 21.32 9.98
CA GLY A 70 -56.63 20.32 9.69
C GLY A 70 -56.43 19.58 8.35
N ALA A 71 -57.39 18.75 7.94
CA ALA A 71 -57.19 17.69 6.91
C ALA A 71 -58.21 17.67 5.74
N ALA A 72 -57.78 17.11 4.60
CA ALA A 72 -58.59 16.50 3.53
C ALA A 72 -57.66 15.64 2.64
N MET A 73 -57.74 14.31 2.63
CA MET A 73 -58.65 13.42 1.85
C MET A 73 -58.15 13.10 0.41
N PRO A 74 -58.52 11.93 -0.19
CA PRO A 74 -57.54 11.13 -0.94
C PRO A 74 -57.90 10.88 -2.42
N TYR A 75 -56.98 10.20 -3.13
CA TYR A 75 -57.27 9.55 -4.42
C TYR A 75 -56.95 8.05 -4.39
N ASN A 76 -57.98 7.24 -4.64
CA ASN A 76 -57.85 5.84 -5.02
C ASN A 76 -57.53 5.74 -6.52
N SER A 77 -56.78 4.71 -6.94
CA SER A 77 -56.91 4.07 -8.27
C SER A 77 -56.26 2.69 -8.26
N THR A 78 -57.09 1.64 -8.24
CA THR A 78 -56.67 0.23 -8.44
C THR A 78 -57.46 -0.33 -9.62
N PRO A 79 -56.85 -1.12 -10.52
CA PRO A 79 -57.58 -2.04 -11.37
C PRO A 79 -57.43 -3.49 -10.88
N ASN A 80 -58.56 -4.16 -10.64
CA ASN A 80 -58.65 -5.64 -10.62
C ASN A 80 -58.41 -6.16 -12.07
N PHE A 81 -58.16 -7.43 -12.40
CA PHE A 81 -58.68 -8.75 -11.98
C PHE A 81 -57.78 -9.85 -12.61
N PRO A 82 -58.00 -11.18 -12.43
CA PRO A 82 -58.65 -11.93 -11.34
C PRO A 82 -57.78 -13.10 -10.80
N GLU A 83 -58.24 -13.77 -9.73
CA GLU A 83 -57.85 -15.16 -9.40
C GLU A 83 -58.69 -16.15 -10.25
N GLN A 84 -58.21 -17.33 -10.65
CA GLN A 84 -58.36 -18.63 -9.96
C GLN A 84 -58.13 -19.78 -11.00
N PRO A 85 -58.02 -21.07 -10.64
CA PRO A 85 -57.50 -21.68 -9.40
C PRO A 85 -56.60 -22.93 -9.63
N LEU A 86 -56.13 -23.53 -8.52
CA LEU A 86 -55.91 -24.99 -8.29
C LEU A 86 -55.21 -25.87 -9.34
N HIS A 87 -54.09 -26.47 -8.91
CA HIS A 87 -54.00 -27.94 -8.87
C HIS A 87 -53.04 -28.40 -7.76
N GLU A 88 -53.48 -29.35 -6.92
CA GLU A 88 -52.63 -30.09 -5.97
C GLU A 88 -51.97 -31.30 -6.66
N ILE A 89 -50.84 -31.78 -6.10
CA ILE A 89 -50.51 -33.21 -5.89
C ILE A 89 -49.18 -33.35 -5.10
N GLY A 90 -49.15 -34.30 -4.14
CA GLY A 90 -47.96 -35.06 -3.69
C GLY A 90 -46.75 -34.29 -3.13
N SER A 91 -46.53 -34.07 -1.83
CA SER A 91 -46.54 -34.95 -0.64
C SER A 91 -45.25 -35.77 -0.39
N LEU A 92 -44.75 -35.70 0.85
CA LEU A 92 -43.84 -36.62 1.56
C LEU A 92 -42.48 -37.01 0.91
N GLN A 93 -41.39 -36.53 1.51
CA GLN A 93 -40.69 -37.38 2.49
C GLN A 93 -39.77 -36.60 3.44
N THR A 94 -39.84 -36.93 4.73
CA THR A 94 -38.88 -36.53 5.76
C THR A 94 -37.87 -37.67 5.95
N GLN A 95 -36.57 -37.38 5.96
CA GLN A 95 -35.57 -38.33 6.50
C GLN A 95 -34.66 -37.65 7.52
N GLN A 96 -34.45 -38.34 8.64
CA GLN A 96 -33.50 -37.98 9.69
C GLN A 96 -32.25 -38.86 9.60
N HIS A 97 -31.10 -38.26 9.91
CA HIS A 97 -29.86 -38.88 10.40
C HIS A 97 -29.29 -40.14 9.72
N GLY A 98 -28.13 -39.96 9.06
CA GLY A 98 -27.03 -40.93 9.04
C GLY A 98 -25.75 -40.27 9.59
N PRO A 99 -24.87 -40.98 10.32
CA PRO A 99 -23.72 -40.38 11.01
C PRO A 99 -22.52 -40.12 10.09
N SER A 100 -21.68 -39.14 10.48
CA SER A 100 -20.40 -38.85 9.82
C SER A 100 -19.41 -40.01 9.96
N PRO A 101 -18.61 -40.33 8.93
CA PRO A 101 -17.55 -41.33 9.05
C PRO A 101 -16.42 -40.88 9.98
N PRO A 102 -15.75 -41.80 10.70
CA PRO A 102 -14.72 -41.47 11.68
C PRO A 102 -13.41 -40.99 11.03
N LEU A 103 -12.71 -40.08 11.73
CA LEU A 103 -11.35 -39.67 11.39
C LEU A 103 -10.36 -40.86 11.55
N PRO A 104 -9.39 -41.05 10.64
CA PRO A 104 -8.31 -42.00 10.85
C PRO A 104 -7.39 -41.55 12.01
N PRO A 105 -6.81 -42.48 12.78
CA PRO A 105 -6.08 -42.17 14.00
C PRO A 105 -4.71 -41.52 13.75
N ALA A 106 -4.20 -40.82 14.76
CA ALA A 106 -2.90 -40.14 14.71
C ALA A 106 -1.72 -41.12 14.56
N GLY A 107 -1.12 -41.16 13.36
CA GLY A 107 0.11 -41.91 13.08
C GLY A 107 1.31 -41.39 13.88
N GLN A 108 2.14 -42.31 14.38
CA GLN A 108 3.24 -42.00 15.29
C GLN A 108 4.49 -41.45 14.58
N LYS A 109 5.37 -40.82 15.38
CA LYS A 109 6.68 -40.32 14.96
C LYS A 109 7.57 -41.45 14.42
N THR A 110 8.09 -41.31 13.21
CA THR A 110 9.28 -42.04 12.74
C THR A 110 10.36 -41.07 12.25
N ARG A 111 11.54 -41.14 12.89
CA ARG A 111 12.77 -40.53 12.37
C ARG A 111 13.27 -41.36 11.18
N PRO A 112 13.65 -40.76 10.05
CA PRO A 112 14.72 -41.29 9.23
C PRO A 112 16.04 -41.16 10.00
N HIS A 113 16.82 -42.23 10.08
CA HIS A 113 18.18 -42.18 10.63
C HIS A 113 19.18 -41.71 9.56
N TYR A 114 20.32 -41.17 10.01
CA TYR A 114 21.48 -40.97 9.16
C TYR A 114 21.94 -42.31 8.57
N VAL A 115 22.29 -42.31 7.28
CA VAL A 115 23.13 -43.34 6.65
C VAL A 115 24.35 -42.65 6.07
N HIS A 116 25.54 -43.17 6.39
CA HIS A 116 26.80 -42.61 5.93
C HIS A 116 27.13 -43.04 4.50
N GLY A 117 27.39 -42.05 3.65
CA GLY A 117 28.57 -42.04 2.78
C GLY A 117 28.53 -42.82 1.47
N GLN A 118 28.89 -42.12 0.40
CA GLN A 118 29.72 -42.70 -0.66
C GLN A 118 30.70 -41.64 -1.19
N LYS A 119 31.95 -42.04 -1.42
CA LYS A 119 33.00 -41.18 -1.99
C LYS A 119 33.18 -41.52 -3.46
N HIS A 120 32.91 -40.57 -4.36
CA HIS A 120 33.45 -40.58 -5.73
C HIS A 120 33.88 -39.14 -6.05
N SER A 121 35.17 -38.82 -6.16
CA SER A 121 36.19 -39.25 -7.13
C SER A 121 36.17 -38.38 -8.39
N THR A 122 37.10 -37.42 -8.43
CA THR A 122 37.39 -36.57 -9.59
C THR A 122 38.06 -37.34 -10.74
N PRO A 123 37.69 -37.08 -12.01
CA PRO A 123 38.56 -37.37 -13.14
C PRO A 123 39.51 -36.19 -13.41
N ARG A 124 40.81 -36.46 -13.60
CA ARG A 124 41.83 -35.48 -14.00
C ARG A 124 42.82 -36.10 -14.99
N ARG A 125 42.83 -35.60 -16.23
CA ARG A 125 43.92 -35.65 -17.24
C ARG A 125 43.76 -34.40 -18.15
N ASN A 126 44.78 -33.64 -18.58
CA ASN A 126 46.07 -33.95 -19.22
C ASN A 126 45.89 -34.48 -20.66
N ASP A 127 46.55 -34.02 -21.74
CA ASP A 127 47.54 -32.94 -22.02
C ASP A 127 47.53 -32.70 -23.58
N SER A 128 48.13 -31.71 -24.25
CA SER A 128 48.95 -30.50 -23.98
C SER A 128 48.63 -29.43 -25.09
N THR A 129 49.43 -28.59 -25.77
CA THR A 129 50.89 -28.33 -25.94
C THR A 129 51.15 -26.97 -26.64
N ARG A 130 52.20 -26.20 -26.27
CA ARG A 130 52.71 -24.95 -26.91
C ARG A 130 51.76 -23.73 -26.85
N GLY A 131 52.19 -22.47 -26.83
CA GLY A 131 53.51 -21.78 -26.82
C GLY A 131 53.27 -20.29 -27.15
N SER A 132 54.06 -19.28 -26.77
CA SER A 132 55.42 -19.23 -26.20
C SER A 132 55.56 -18.02 -25.25
N ALA A 133 56.68 -17.90 -24.53
CA ALA A 133 56.90 -16.84 -23.54
C ALA A 133 57.65 -15.61 -24.08
N SER A 134 57.52 -14.48 -23.39
CA SER A 134 58.57 -13.46 -23.23
C SER A 134 58.53 -12.90 -21.81
N THR A 135 59.71 -12.57 -21.26
CA THR A 135 59.87 -12.18 -19.84
C THR A 135 60.95 -11.10 -19.71
N ILE A 136 60.60 -9.95 -19.14
CA ILE A 136 61.54 -8.95 -18.59
C ILE A 136 60.94 -8.43 -17.27
N SER A 137 61.81 -8.05 -16.32
CA SER A 137 61.49 -7.92 -14.89
C SER A 137 61.46 -6.42 -14.42
N PRO A 138 61.77 -6.02 -13.16
CA PRO A 138 60.78 -5.28 -12.37
C PRO A 138 61.19 -3.89 -11.85
N GLY A 139 60.19 -3.13 -11.39
CA GLY A 139 60.30 -1.81 -10.75
C GLY A 139 59.04 -0.99 -11.06
N GLU A 140 58.51 -0.12 -10.20
CA GLU A 140 58.89 0.26 -8.82
C GLU A 140 57.61 0.32 -7.95
N ALA A 141 57.74 0.55 -6.65
CA ALA A 141 56.59 0.73 -5.76
C ALA A 141 56.09 2.18 -5.79
N SER A 142 54.78 2.37 -5.90
CA SER A 142 54.10 3.65 -5.66
C SER A 142 52.76 3.44 -4.93
N GLU A 143 52.22 4.52 -4.36
CA GLU A 143 51.30 4.44 -3.22
C GLU A 143 49.82 4.28 -3.59
N PHE A 144 49.02 3.97 -2.56
CA PHE A 144 47.58 3.72 -2.64
C PHE A 144 46.79 4.87 -3.27
N SER A 145 46.01 4.57 -4.32
CA SER A 145 44.73 5.24 -4.56
C SER A 145 43.73 4.30 -5.24
N TYR A 146 42.81 3.73 -4.46
CA TYR A 146 41.66 2.99 -4.99
C TYR A 146 40.54 3.96 -5.36
N ASP A 147 40.73 4.67 -6.48
CA ASP A 147 39.75 5.67 -6.93
C ASP A 147 38.50 5.00 -7.51
N ASN A 148 37.41 5.01 -6.72
CA ASN A 148 36.24 4.15 -6.92
C ASN A 148 35.26 4.73 -7.97
N GLN A 149 35.71 4.80 -9.23
CA GLN A 149 34.97 5.49 -10.31
C GLN A 149 33.89 4.65 -11.02
N SER A 150 33.80 3.35 -10.73
CA SER A 150 32.90 2.38 -11.39
C SER A 150 31.41 2.76 -11.33
N ASP A 151 30.93 3.29 -10.20
CA ASP A 151 29.51 3.46 -9.90
C ASP A 151 28.82 4.64 -10.62
N ARG A 152 29.56 5.47 -11.37
CA ARG A 152 28.99 6.68 -11.98
C ARG A 152 28.33 6.45 -13.35
N PHE A 153 28.72 5.42 -14.10
CA PHE A 153 28.43 5.35 -15.54
C PHE A 153 27.03 4.88 -15.95
N TYR A 154 26.25 4.24 -15.06
CA TYR A 154 24.89 3.76 -15.38
C TYR A 154 23.77 4.77 -15.09
N ARG A 155 24.08 5.98 -14.60
CA ARG A 155 23.09 7.05 -14.42
C ARG A 155 22.88 7.86 -15.70
N SER A 156 22.43 7.19 -16.78
CA SER A 156 21.91 7.88 -17.95
C SER A 156 20.57 8.54 -17.59
N ILE A 157 20.55 9.87 -17.54
CA ILE A 157 19.37 10.64 -17.10
C ILE A 157 18.53 11.03 -18.32
N GLY A 158 17.35 10.42 -18.44
CA GLY A 158 16.32 10.85 -19.39
C GLY A 158 15.95 12.32 -19.18
N LYS A 159 15.68 13.05 -20.27
CA LYS A 159 15.43 14.51 -20.25
C LYS A 159 14.02 14.91 -19.76
N THR A 160 13.18 13.96 -19.38
CA THR A 160 11.93 14.19 -18.65
C THR A 160 12.24 14.82 -17.28
N SER A 161 11.45 15.83 -16.88
CA SER A 161 11.69 16.57 -15.65
C SER A 161 11.55 15.66 -14.43
N ARG A 162 12.62 15.53 -13.63
CA ARG A 162 12.57 14.77 -12.37
C ARG A 162 11.56 15.31 -11.35
N ALA A 163 11.02 16.52 -11.53
CA ALA A 163 9.98 17.08 -10.67
C ALA A 163 8.69 16.21 -10.66
N ASP A 164 8.42 15.51 -11.75
CA ASP A 164 7.21 14.68 -11.94
C ASP A 164 7.39 13.25 -11.38
N LEU A 165 8.62 12.87 -10.99
CA LEU A 165 8.98 11.54 -10.48
C LEU A 165 8.92 11.44 -8.95
N HIS A 166 8.43 12.47 -8.26
CA HIS A 166 8.27 12.48 -6.80
C HIS A 166 6.83 12.20 -6.32
N GLY A 167 6.02 11.60 -7.19
CA GLY A 167 4.59 11.37 -6.97
C GLY A 167 3.85 12.67 -6.76
N VAL A 168 3.16 12.83 -5.63
CA VAL A 168 2.50 14.10 -5.29
C VAL A 168 3.52 15.13 -4.78
N THR A 169 4.22 15.77 -5.72
CA THR A 169 5.14 16.88 -5.46
C THR A 169 4.36 18.13 -5.05
N ILE A 170 4.43 18.50 -3.76
CA ILE A 170 3.61 19.56 -3.17
C ILE A 170 4.51 20.61 -2.51
N ASP A 171 4.21 21.89 -2.72
CA ASP A 171 4.80 22.96 -1.91
C ASP A 171 4.29 22.87 -0.46
N GLN A 172 5.14 22.32 0.42
CA GLN A 172 4.89 22.14 1.85
C GLN A 172 4.76 23.47 2.62
N ASN A 173 5.17 24.60 2.03
CA ASN A 173 5.12 25.91 2.68
C ASN A 173 3.74 26.59 2.54
N LYS A 174 2.89 26.11 1.62
CA LYS A 174 1.52 26.62 1.47
C LYS A 174 0.60 25.99 2.51
N GLU A 175 0.02 26.83 3.37
CA GLU A 175 -1.11 26.43 4.20
C GLU A 175 -2.27 25.92 3.34
N ARG A 176 -3.03 24.93 3.81
CA ARG A 176 -4.18 24.38 3.10
C ARG A 176 -5.36 24.18 4.04
N ASP A 177 -6.55 24.51 3.56
CA ASP A 177 -7.81 24.28 4.26
C ASP A 177 -8.50 23.03 3.71
N VAL A 178 -8.85 22.11 4.59
CA VAL A 178 -9.84 21.06 4.28
C VAL A 178 -11.20 21.74 4.08
N LYS A 179 -11.87 21.46 2.96
CA LYS A 179 -13.23 21.94 2.65
C LYS A 179 -14.26 20.85 2.91
N ASN A 180 -15.54 21.19 2.77
CA ASN A 180 -16.64 20.24 2.93
C ASN A 180 -16.44 19.03 1.99
N LEU A 181 -16.66 17.83 2.53
CA LEU A 181 -16.67 16.60 1.75
C LEU A 181 -17.83 16.59 0.75
N VAL A 182 -17.63 15.93 -0.39
CA VAL A 182 -18.65 15.72 -1.42
C VAL A 182 -18.82 14.23 -1.65
N GLU A 183 -20.05 13.73 -1.52
CA GLU A 183 -20.39 12.32 -1.76
C GLU A 183 -20.97 12.13 -3.17
N PHE A 184 -20.46 11.14 -3.89
CA PHE A 184 -20.96 10.71 -5.20
C PHE A 184 -21.48 9.28 -5.11
N GLY A 185 -22.79 9.11 -5.27
CA GLY A 185 -23.36 7.82 -5.63
C GLY A 185 -23.29 7.64 -7.15
N ILE A 186 -22.93 6.44 -7.65
CA ILE A 186 -22.76 6.21 -9.09
C ILE A 186 -24.03 5.56 -9.67
N PRO A 187 -24.80 6.25 -10.54
CA PRO A 187 -26.10 5.75 -11.01
C PRO A 187 -26.00 4.42 -11.76
N ASN A 188 -24.95 4.24 -12.56
CA ASN A 188 -24.72 3.02 -13.37
C ASN A 188 -24.57 1.74 -12.54
N LEU A 189 -24.25 1.84 -11.25
CA LEU A 189 -24.07 0.70 -10.34
C LEU A 189 -25.23 0.56 -9.34
N GLN A 190 -26.31 1.34 -9.49
CA GLN A 190 -27.46 1.25 -8.59
C GLN A 190 -28.03 -0.18 -8.59
N LYS A 191 -28.25 -0.75 -7.40
CA LYS A 191 -28.65 -2.15 -7.15
C LYS A 191 -27.60 -3.21 -7.54
N SER A 192 -26.46 -2.87 -8.12
CA SER A 192 -25.40 -3.85 -8.45
C SER A 192 -24.62 -4.28 -7.21
N THR A 193 -24.24 -5.56 -7.15
CA THR A 193 -23.35 -6.08 -6.10
C THR A 193 -21.91 -5.74 -6.46
N ILE A 194 -21.26 -4.89 -5.67
CA ILE A 194 -19.85 -4.51 -5.86
C ILE A 194 -18.96 -5.49 -5.09
N HIS A 195 -18.11 -6.21 -5.81
CA HIS A 195 -17.17 -7.20 -5.25
C HIS A 195 -15.81 -6.57 -4.91
N SER A 196 -15.35 -5.66 -5.76
CA SER A 196 -14.04 -5.00 -5.61
C SER A 196 -14.01 -3.65 -6.31
N ILE A 197 -13.14 -2.77 -5.84
CA ILE A 197 -12.92 -1.42 -6.37
C ILE A 197 -11.42 -1.18 -6.44
N SER A 198 -10.94 -0.53 -7.50
CA SER A 198 -9.58 0.00 -7.58
C SER A 198 -9.57 1.43 -8.07
N LEU A 199 -9.05 2.34 -7.26
CA LEU A 199 -8.71 3.70 -7.65
C LEU A 199 -7.28 3.71 -8.23
N CYS A 200 -7.07 4.34 -9.38
CA CYS A 200 -5.74 4.42 -9.98
C CYS A 200 -4.83 5.40 -9.20
N THR A 201 -3.51 5.24 -9.32
CA THR A 201 -2.50 6.03 -8.58
C THR A 201 -2.69 7.55 -8.74
N SER A 202 -2.94 8.01 -9.97
CA SER A 202 -3.21 9.43 -10.28
C SER A 202 -4.61 9.93 -9.91
N GLY A 203 -5.50 9.06 -9.39
CA GLY A 203 -6.89 9.37 -9.03
C GLY A 203 -7.82 9.70 -10.20
N LYS A 204 -7.33 9.76 -11.44
CA LYS A 204 -8.08 10.17 -12.65
C LYS A 204 -9.02 9.08 -13.19
N CYS A 205 -8.86 7.83 -12.74
CA CYS A 205 -9.63 6.68 -13.19
C CYS A 205 -9.98 5.77 -12.00
N LEU A 206 -11.15 5.15 -12.06
CA LEU A 206 -11.71 4.31 -11.01
C LEU A 206 -12.42 3.10 -11.61
N ALA A 207 -12.04 1.89 -11.21
CA ALA A 207 -12.60 0.63 -11.67
C ALA A 207 -13.43 -0.07 -10.60
N TYR A 208 -14.58 -0.61 -11.00
CA TYR A 208 -15.46 -1.45 -10.18
C TYR A 208 -15.62 -2.83 -10.81
N LEU A 209 -15.52 -3.87 -9.99
CA LEU A 209 -15.91 -5.24 -10.35
C LEU A 209 -17.28 -5.54 -9.74
N VAL A 210 -18.29 -5.80 -10.57
CA VAL A 210 -19.69 -5.92 -10.12
C VAL A 210 -20.43 -7.12 -10.72
N THR A 211 -21.52 -7.54 -10.09
CA THR A 211 -22.61 -8.31 -10.73
C THR A 211 -23.84 -7.41 -10.81
N GLN A 212 -24.51 -7.35 -11.97
CA GLN A 212 -25.77 -6.61 -12.11
C GLN A 212 -26.98 -7.51 -11.76
N PRO A 213 -28.10 -6.97 -11.24
CA PRO A 213 -29.27 -7.78 -10.84
C PRO A 213 -29.98 -8.55 -11.96
N LYS A 214 -29.67 -8.23 -13.23
CA LYS A 214 -30.24 -8.88 -14.42
C LYS A 214 -29.22 -9.73 -15.18
N ASP A 215 -27.98 -9.80 -14.69
CA ASP A 215 -26.88 -10.45 -15.38
C ASP A 215 -26.30 -11.58 -14.52
N ALA A 216 -26.05 -12.74 -15.13
CA ALA A 216 -25.32 -13.83 -14.50
C ALA A 216 -23.80 -13.59 -14.54
N HIS A 217 -23.32 -12.73 -15.43
CA HIS A 217 -21.93 -12.40 -15.61
C HIS A 217 -21.46 -11.32 -14.62
N GLN A 218 -20.15 -11.29 -14.38
CA GLN A 218 -19.50 -10.16 -13.71
C GLN A 218 -18.94 -9.19 -14.75
N THR A 219 -19.01 -7.91 -14.44
CA THR A 219 -18.61 -6.82 -15.34
C THR A 219 -17.58 -5.94 -14.65
N VAL A 220 -16.57 -5.48 -15.40
CA VAL A 220 -15.75 -4.33 -15.01
C VAL A 220 -16.45 -3.06 -15.50
N PHE A 221 -16.62 -2.07 -14.62
CA PHE A 221 -17.03 -0.71 -14.97
C PHE A 221 -15.87 0.24 -14.72
N LEU A 222 -15.46 1.00 -15.75
CA LEU A 222 -14.46 2.06 -15.62
C LEU A 222 -15.14 3.44 -15.62
N PHE A 223 -14.67 4.31 -14.73
CA PHE A 223 -15.08 5.70 -14.63
C PHE A 223 -13.86 6.62 -14.73
N LYS A 224 -14.04 7.74 -15.45
CA LYS A 224 -13.14 8.89 -15.45
C LYS A 224 -13.51 9.80 -14.28
N VAL A 225 -12.49 10.40 -13.68
CA VAL A 225 -12.60 11.22 -12.46
C VAL A 225 -12.07 12.62 -12.78
N SER A 226 -12.93 13.64 -12.77
CA SER A 226 -12.47 15.03 -12.83
C SER A 226 -12.15 15.52 -11.42
N LEU A 227 -10.87 15.79 -11.19
CA LEU A 227 -10.37 16.34 -9.92
C LEU A 227 -10.60 17.85 -9.80
N LYS A 228 -10.84 18.56 -10.92
CA LYS A 228 -11.16 20.00 -10.92
C LYS A 228 -12.62 20.23 -10.58
N ASP A 229 -13.52 19.53 -11.28
CA ASP A 229 -14.96 19.72 -11.13
C ASP A 229 -15.54 18.89 -9.96
N SER A 230 -14.73 18.01 -9.38
CA SER A 230 -15.16 16.93 -8.48
C SER A 230 -16.34 16.14 -9.10
N SER A 231 -16.07 15.38 -10.16
CA SER A 231 -17.11 14.61 -10.85
C SER A 231 -16.64 13.23 -11.31
N LEU A 232 -17.60 12.32 -11.47
CA LEU A 232 -17.41 10.97 -12.00
C LEU A 232 -18.20 10.81 -13.29
N GLN A 233 -17.55 10.33 -14.35
CA GLN A 233 -18.15 10.07 -15.65
C GLN A 233 -17.90 8.60 -16.03
N PHE A 234 -18.92 7.90 -16.52
CA PHE A 234 -18.75 6.56 -17.06
C PHE A 234 -17.85 6.59 -18.31
N ASP A 235 -16.85 5.72 -18.37
CA ASP A 235 -15.93 5.60 -19.51
C ASP A 235 -16.33 4.42 -20.41
N ARG A 236 -16.41 3.21 -19.84
CA ARG A 236 -16.69 1.95 -20.55
C ARG A 236 -16.90 0.80 -19.57
N CYS A 237 -17.41 -0.32 -20.07
CA CYS A 237 -17.52 -1.57 -19.32
C CYS A 237 -16.98 -2.76 -20.12
N PHE A 238 -16.56 -3.82 -19.42
CA PHE A 238 -16.08 -5.07 -20.00
C PHE A 238 -16.79 -6.26 -19.33
N SER A 239 -17.46 -7.10 -20.10
CA SER A 239 -18.04 -8.35 -19.60
C SER A 239 -16.95 -9.42 -19.45
N LEU A 240 -16.86 -10.01 -18.26
CA LEU A 240 -15.87 -11.04 -17.94
C LEU A 240 -16.43 -12.45 -18.24
N PRO A 241 -15.58 -13.46 -18.44
CA PRO A 241 -16.03 -14.83 -18.67
C PRO A 241 -16.91 -15.36 -17.52
N PRO A 242 -18.02 -16.09 -17.79
CA PRO A 242 -18.93 -16.60 -16.77
C PRO A 242 -18.34 -17.60 -15.77
N VAL A 243 -17.27 -18.32 -16.16
CA VAL A 243 -16.87 -19.55 -15.47
C VAL A 243 -16.14 -19.30 -14.14
N PRO A 244 -15.22 -18.32 -14.01
CA PRO A 244 -14.60 -18.00 -12.74
C PRO A 244 -15.43 -16.99 -11.93
N VAL A 245 -15.48 -17.17 -10.61
CA VAL A 245 -15.94 -16.11 -9.71
C VAL A 245 -14.81 -15.12 -9.54
N TRP A 246 -14.91 -13.98 -10.23
CA TRP A 246 -14.00 -12.86 -10.14
C TRP A 246 -14.15 -12.18 -8.77
N LYS A 247 -13.04 -11.85 -8.12
CA LYS A 247 -13.03 -11.37 -6.73
C LYS A 247 -12.31 -10.04 -6.54
N HIS A 248 -11.29 -9.76 -7.35
CA HIS A 248 -10.45 -8.60 -7.16
C HIS A 248 -10.12 -7.94 -8.50
N ILE A 249 -10.06 -6.61 -8.49
CA ILE A 249 -9.55 -5.79 -9.58
C ILE A 249 -8.47 -4.87 -9.02
N VAL A 250 -7.39 -4.66 -9.79
CA VAL A 250 -6.34 -3.68 -9.50
C VAL A 250 -6.06 -2.88 -10.77
N GLN A 251 -5.89 -1.56 -10.63
CA GLN A 251 -5.79 -0.59 -11.73
C GLN A 251 -4.64 0.42 -11.50
N ALA A 252 -3.91 0.76 -12.57
CA ALA A 252 -3.02 1.91 -12.62
C ALA A 252 -3.12 2.59 -14.00
N GLY A 253 -3.37 3.91 -14.01
CA GLY A 253 -3.81 4.61 -15.22
C GLY A 253 -5.08 3.98 -15.81
N TYR A 254 -5.06 3.69 -17.11
CA TYR A 254 -6.11 2.94 -17.81
C TYR A 254 -5.89 1.42 -17.81
N ASN A 255 -4.74 0.95 -17.32
CA ASN A 255 -4.40 -0.48 -17.26
C ASN A 255 -5.05 -1.10 -16.02
N PHE A 256 -5.63 -2.29 -16.16
CA PHE A 256 -6.18 -3.06 -15.04
C PHE A 256 -5.89 -4.55 -15.19
N VAL A 257 -6.00 -5.30 -14.09
CA VAL A 257 -6.04 -6.77 -14.10
C VAL A 257 -7.16 -7.21 -13.14
N VAL A 258 -7.93 -8.23 -13.55
CA VAL A 258 -8.96 -8.86 -12.71
C VAL A 258 -8.52 -10.28 -12.38
N TRP A 259 -8.74 -10.76 -11.16
CA TRP A 259 -8.52 -12.17 -10.83
C TRP A 259 -9.60 -12.75 -9.92
N GLY A 260 -9.70 -14.08 -9.97
CA GLY A 260 -10.78 -14.84 -9.36
C GLY A 260 -10.42 -16.32 -9.20
N ASN A 261 -11.44 -17.13 -8.90
CA ASN A 261 -11.31 -18.58 -8.90
C ASN A 261 -12.59 -19.24 -9.42
N GLN A 262 -12.44 -20.35 -10.13
CA GLN A 262 -13.52 -21.28 -10.44
C GLN A 262 -13.80 -22.19 -9.24
N THR A 263 -14.92 -22.91 -9.28
CA THR A 263 -15.15 -24.14 -8.50
C THR A 263 -13.96 -25.10 -8.66
N GLY A 264 -13.58 -25.82 -7.61
CA GLY A 264 -12.35 -26.63 -7.58
C GLY A 264 -11.07 -25.84 -7.31
N GLY A 265 -11.15 -24.51 -7.17
CA GLY A 265 -10.04 -23.66 -6.72
C GLY A 265 -9.11 -23.14 -7.83
N ILE A 266 -9.35 -23.51 -9.09
CA ILE A 266 -8.56 -23.07 -10.25
C ILE A 266 -8.56 -21.54 -10.30
N LYS A 267 -7.37 -20.95 -10.14
CA LYS A 267 -7.16 -19.49 -10.13
C LYS A 267 -7.15 -18.98 -11.57
N HIS A 268 -7.81 -17.86 -11.79
CA HIS A 268 -7.96 -17.23 -13.11
C HIS A 268 -7.57 -15.75 -13.06
N VAL A 269 -6.96 -15.25 -14.13
CA VAL A 269 -6.53 -13.86 -14.31
C VAL A 269 -6.97 -13.36 -15.69
N VAL A 270 -7.61 -12.19 -15.76
CA VAL A 270 -7.87 -11.47 -17.02
C VAL A 270 -6.79 -10.42 -17.23
N VAL A 271 -6.11 -10.52 -18.36
CA VAL A 271 -5.04 -9.63 -18.81
C VAL A 271 -5.57 -8.85 -20.03
N PRO A 272 -6.04 -7.59 -19.87
CA PRO A 272 -6.55 -6.81 -20.99
C PRO A 272 -5.39 -6.35 -21.89
N HIS A 273 -5.64 -6.36 -23.20
CA HIS A 273 -4.72 -5.77 -24.18
C HIS A 273 -5.24 -4.41 -24.65
N LEU A 274 -4.35 -3.55 -25.16
CA LEU A 274 -4.77 -2.26 -25.72
C LEU A 274 -5.58 -2.40 -27.04
N ASN A 275 -5.36 -3.50 -27.78
CA ASN A 275 -5.86 -3.70 -29.15
C ASN A 275 -6.68 -4.99 -29.35
N ARG A 276 -7.09 -5.67 -28.26
CA ARG A 276 -7.93 -6.89 -28.23
C ARG A 276 -8.74 -6.89 -26.94
N ASP A 277 -9.84 -7.63 -26.88
CA ASP A 277 -10.74 -7.66 -25.71
C ASP A 277 -9.99 -7.96 -24.40
N TYR A 278 -9.42 -9.17 -24.28
CA TYR A 278 -8.49 -9.58 -23.22
C TYR A 278 -7.93 -10.98 -23.49
N GLU A 279 -6.85 -11.35 -22.80
CA GLU A 279 -6.40 -12.73 -22.62
C GLU A 279 -6.86 -13.24 -21.24
N VAL A 280 -7.12 -14.55 -21.11
CA VAL A 280 -7.47 -15.20 -19.84
C VAL A 280 -6.44 -16.28 -19.53
N TRP A 281 -5.78 -16.17 -18.39
CA TRP A 281 -4.84 -17.19 -17.89
C TRP A 281 -5.44 -17.93 -16.72
N ASP A 282 -5.18 -19.24 -16.65
CA ASP A 282 -5.57 -20.09 -15.53
C ASP A 282 -4.40 -20.93 -14.99
N SER A 283 -4.59 -21.53 -13.82
CA SER A 283 -3.57 -22.35 -13.16
C SER A 283 -3.28 -23.72 -13.79
N THR A 284 -3.99 -24.11 -14.85
CA THR A 284 -3.64 -25.26 -15.70
C THR A 284 -2.64 -24.85 -16.78
N MET A 285 -2.83 -23.66 -17.38
CA MET A 285 -1.90 -23.08 -18.37
C MET A 285 -0.62 -22.53 -17.74
N LYS A 286 -0.73 -21.93 -16.55
CA LYS A 286 0.36 -21.24 -15.84
C LYS A 286 0.40 -21.71 -14.38
N GLN A 287 1.04 -22.84 -14.10
CA GLN A 287 0.99 -23.56 -12.81
C GLN A 287 1.21 -22.69 -11.55
N TRP A 288 2.08 -21.68 -11.62
CA TRP A 288 2.33 -20.77 -10.49
C TRP A 288 1.06 -20.03 -10.01
N LEU A 289 0.11 -19.75 -10.91
CA LEU A 289 -1.18 -19.13 -10.59
C LEU A 289 -1.98 -19.92 -9.55
N ALA A 290 -1.78 -21.24 -9.40
CA ALA A 290 -2.44 -22.05 -8.37
C ALA A 290 -2.22 -21.48 -6.95
N SER A 291 -1.09 -20.78 -6.75
CA SER A 291 -0.70 -20.13 -5.50
C SER A 291 -0.76 -18.60 -5.55
N LEU A 292 -1.53 -18.01 -6.48
CA LEU A 292 -1.70 -16.56 -6.60
C LEU A 292 -2.35 -15.95 -5.35
N ILE A 293 -1.65 -14.98 -4.76
CA ILE A 293 -2.00 -14.23 -3.55
C ILE A 293 -2.48 -12.83 -3.94
N SER A 294 -1.65 -12.03 -4.62
CA SER A 294 -1.99 -10.66 -5.03
C SER A 294 -1.48 -10.30 -6.43
N VAL A 295 -1.92 -9.15 -6.93
CA VAL A 295 -1.49 -8.58 -8.22
C VAL A 295 -1.13 -7.12 -8.02
N ALA A 296 0.01 -6.72 -8.59
CA ALA A 296 0.37 -5.33 -8.79
C ALA A 296 0.31 -4.97 -10.28
N ILE A 297 0.01 -3.71 -10.59
CA ILE A 297 0.13 -3.15 -11.93
C ILE A 297 0.70 -1.73 -11.86
N SER A 298 1.61 -1.41 -12.77
CA SER A 298 2.27 -0.10 -12.87
C SER A 298 1.51 0.82 -13.81
N TYR A 299 1.69 2.14 -13.67
CA TYR A 299 1.08 3.11 -14.59
C TYR A 299 1.45 2.84 -16.06
N HIS A 300 2.65 2.31 -16.30
CA HIS A 300 3.18 1.94 -17.61
C HIS A 300 2.77 0.53 -18.11
N GLY A 301 1.85 -0.15 -17.42
CA GLY A 301 1.33 -1.45 -17.84
C GLY A 301 2.27 -2.63 -17.56
N SER A 302 3.29 -2.46 -16.69
CA SER A 302 4.01 -3.60 -16.12
C SER A 302 3.12 -4.29 -15.08
N VAL A 303 3.05 -5.61 -15.10
CA VAL A 303 2.25 -6.43 -14.18
C VAL A 303 3.18 -7.30 -13.35
N ALA A 304 2.87 -7.48 -12.07
CA ALA A 304 3.50 -8.48 -11.21
C ALA A 304 2.42 -9.37 -10.57
N LEU A 305 2.39 -10.65 -10.93
CA LEU A 305 1.48 -11.65 -10.40
C LEU A 305 2.15 -12.41 -9.25
N VAL A 306 1.74 -12.10 -8.02
CA VAL A 306 2.42 -12.51 -6.79
C VAL A 306 1.87 -13.85 -6.32
N SER A 307 2.69 -14.88 -6.43
CA SER A 307 2.38 -16.24 -6.01
C SER A 307 3.35 -16.69 -4.91
N ALA A 308 2.96 -17.63 -4.05
CA ALA A 308 3.67 -17.92 -2.79
C ALA A 308 5.19 -18.16 -2.94
N LYS A 309 5.65 -18.74 -4.05
CA LYS A 309 7.09 -18.99 -4.33
C LYS A 309 7.64 -18.22 -5.54
N VAL A 310 6.79 -17.48 -6.26
CA VAL A 310 7.08 -16.93 -7.59
C VAL A 310 6.39 -15.59 -7.78
N ILE A 311 7.10 -14.57 -8.23
CA ILE A 311 6.49 -13.40 -8.89
C ILE A 311 6.72 -13.56 -10.39
N CYS A 312 5.65 -13.62 -11.16
CA CYS A 312 5.71 -13.52 -12.63
C CYS A 312 5.55 -12.05 -13.02
N TYR A 313 6.54 -11.50 -13.72
CA TYR A 313 6.58 -10.11 -14.17
C TYR A 313 6.55 -10.05 -15.70
N PHE A 314 5.75 -9.15 -16.28
CA PHE A 314 5.63 -8.95 -17.73
C PHE A 314 5.03 -7.57 -18.03
N ASN A 315 4.89 -7.19 -19.30
CA ASN A 315 4.20 -5.96 -19.72
C ASN A 315 2.91 -6.28 -20.49
N LEU A 316 1.83 -5.52 -20.32
CA LEU A 316 0.58 -5.73 -21.06
C LEU A 316 0.73 -5.62 -22.60
N ASN A 317 1.75 -4.89 -23.06
CA ASN A 317 2.05 -4.72 -24.49
C ASN A 317 2.88 -5.88 -25.07
N ASP A 318 3.55 -6.65 -24.22
CA ASP A 318 4.27 -7.87 -24.57
C ASP A 318 4.08 -8.90 -23.44
N THR A 319 3.00 -9.67 -23.53
CA THR A 319 2.70 -10.77 -22.62
C THR A 319 3.49 -12.05 -22.94
N SER A 320 4.32 -12.04 -24.00
CA SER A 320 5.19 -13.16 -24.39
C SER A 320 6.54 -13.11 -23.66
N SER A 321 7.06 -11.90 -23.42
CA SER A 321 8.23 -11.67 -22.56
C SER A 321 7.81 -11.61 -21.08
N SER A 322 8.10 -12.68 -20.33
CA SER A 322 7.81 -12.75 -18.89
C SER A 322 9.03 -13.18 -18.08
N GLU A 323 9.43 -12.38 -17.10
CA GLU A 323 10.47 -12.68 -16.12
C GLU A 323 9.87 -13.41 -14.90
N THR A 324 10.66 -14.28 -14.26
CA THR A 324 10.21 -15.12 -13.14
C THR A 324 11.15 -14.95 -11.94
N ILE A 325 10.67 -14.22 -10.92
CA ILE A 325 11.41 -13.97 -9.67
C ILE A 325 11.08 -15.10 -8.67
N LEU A 326 12.09 -15.79 -8.16
CA LEU A 326 11.93 -16.90 -7.21
C LEU A 326 12.15 -16.45 -5.75
N SER A 327 11.33 -16.96 -4.84
CA SER A 327 11.51 -16.75 -3.39
C SER A 327 12.76 -17.48 -2.88
N THR A 328 13.53 -16.88 -1.96
CA THR A 328 14.76 -17.52 -1.44
C THR A 328 14.43 -18.56 -0.36
N GLY A 329 14.68 -19.83 -0.65
CA GLY A 329 14.58 -20.94 0.32
C GLY A 329 13.19 -21.08 0.95
N ASN A 330 13.12 -20.93 2.28
CA ASN A 330 11.88 -21.10 3.05
C ASN A 330 10.97 -19.86 3.07
N GLN A 331 11.40 -18.73 2.48
CA GLN A 331 10.55 -17.55 2.36
C GLN A 331 9.37 -17.77 1.40
N THR A 332 8.28 -17.03 1.58
CA THR A 332 7.17 -16.94 0.62
C THR A 332 6.82 -15.49 0.36
N PHE A 333 6.55 -15.12 -0.90
CA PHE A 333 6.04 -13.78 -1.22
C PHE A 333 4.60 -13.61 -0.73
N THR A 334 4.23 -12.40 -0.30
CA THR A 334 2.96 -12.14 0.39
C THR A 334 2.17 -10.97 -0.20
N ASP A 335 2.85 -9.92 -0.66
CA ASP A 335 2.29 -8.84 -1.48
C ASP A 335 3.43 -8.22 -2.31
N ALA A 336 3.05 -7.59 -3.42
CA ALA A 336 3.94 -6.71 -4.18
C ALA A 336 3.16 -5.47 -4.64
N ARG A 337 3.86 -4.36 -4.84
CA ARG A 337 3.31 -3.08 -5.29
C ARG A 337 4.32 -2.33 -6.13
N PHE A 338 3.86 -1.62 -7.14
CA PHE A 338 4.64 -0.55 -7.74
C PHE A 338 4.40 0.76 -6.97
N ASN A 339 5.37 1.68 -6.96
CA ASN A 339 5.11 3.08 -6.60
C ASN A 339 4.24 3.78 -7.67
N ASP A 340 3.83 5.01 -7.38
CA ASP A 340 2.73 5.66 -8.10
C ASP A 340 3.02 6.06 -9.56
N ASP A 341 4.30 6.27 -9.91
CA ASP A 341 4.78 6.43 -11.30
C ASP A 341 5.03 5.09 -12.01
N GLY A 342 5.30 4.02 -11.24
CA GLY A 342 5.64 2.71 -11.76
C GLY A 342 7.11 2.53 -12.13
N SER A 343 8.04 3.30 -11.54
CA SER A 343 9.49 3.11 -11.75
C SER A 343 10.15 2.08 -10.82
N VAL A 344 9.46 1.68 -9.75
CA VAL A 344 9.99 0.76 -8.71
C VAL A 344 8.96 -0.30 -8.32
N LEU A 345 9.37 -1.57 -8.35
CA LEU A 345 8.61 -2.72 -7.82
C LEU A 345 9.12 -3.08 -6.42
N TYR A 346 8.21 -3.10 -5.46
CA TYR A 346 8.41 -3.55 -4.08
C TYR A 346 7.74 -4.91 -3.90
N ALA A 347 8.40 -5.88 -3.27
CA ALA A 347 7.75 -7.10 -2.79
C ALA A 347 8.20 -7.46 -1.38
N TRP A 348 7.29 -8.03 -0.59
CA TRP A 348 7.60 -8.57 0.73
C TRP A 348 7.64 -10.09 0.67
N SER A 349 8.65 -10.69 1.30
CA SER A 349 8.72 -12.12 1.55
C SER A 349 8.81 -12.40 3.05
N PHE A 350 7.99 -13.34 3.52
CA PHE A 350 7.91 -13.76 4.93
C PHE A 350 8.56 -15.13 5.09
N GLY A 351 9.30 -15.37 6.17
CA GLY A 351 9.80 -16.69 6.53
C GLY A 351 11.25 -16.74 7.04
N ARG A 352 11.90 -17.90 6.92
CA ARG A 352 13.26 -18.12 7.43
C ARG A 352 14.34 -17.88 6.36
N PRO A 353 15.51 -17.31 6.73
CA PRO A 353 15.91 -16.95 8.10
C PRO A 353 15.26 -15.66 8.63
N ASP A 354 14.92 -14.76 7.72
CA ASP A 354 14.44 -13.39 7.95
C ASP A 354 13.26 -13.09 7.02
N ASP A 355 12.38 -12.19 7.45
CA ASP A 355 11.43 -11.54 6.53
C ASP A 355 12.19 -10.48 5.72
N ARG A 356 11.82 -10.24 4.45
CA ARG A 356 12.53 -9.30 3.58
C ARG A 356 11.62 -8.39 2.78
N LEU A 357 12.03 -7.12 2.70
CA LEU A 357 11.66 -6.23 1.61
C LEU A 357 12.64 -6.47 0.44
N HIS A 358 12.10 -6.60 -0.77
CA HIS A 358 12.84 -6.64 -2.02
C HIS A 358 12.42 -5.47 -2.91
N ILE A 359 13.38 -4.87 -3.61
CA ILE A 359 13.16 -3.74 -4.52
C ILE A 359 13.85 -4.00 -5.86
N TRP A 360 13.10 -3.82 -6.95
CA TRP A 360 13.61 -3.77 -8.33
C TRP A 360 13.27 -2.42 -8.96
N LEU A 361 14.17 -1.89 -9.77
CA LEU A 361 13.94 -0.71 -10.60
C LEU A 361 13.48 -1.18 -11.98
N ILE A 362 12.51 -0.49 -12.58
CA ILE A 362 12.07 -0.76 -13.95
C ILE A 362 12.79 0.20 -14.89
N TYR A 363 13.52 -0.31 -15.88
CA TYR A 363 14.17 0.56 -16.86
C TYR A 363 13.13 1.16 -17.81
N GLU A 364 13.09 2.49 -17.95
CA GLU A 364 12.00 3.18 -18.66
C GLU A 364 11.91 2.82 -20.16
N ALA A 365 13.05 2.51 -20.79
CA ALA A 365 13.10 2.22 -22.23
C ALA A 365 12.73 0.77 -22.58
N THR A 366 13.20 -0.22 -21.82
CA THR A 366 13.00 -1.66 -22.11
C THR A 366 11.92 -2.31 -21.25
N ARG A 367 11.56 -1.70 -20.12
CA ARG A 367 10.68 -2.23 -19.07
C ARG A 367 11.17 -3.51 -18.38
N GLU A 368 12.45 -3.85 -18.55
CA GLU A 368 13.14 -4.92 -17.81
C GLU A 368 13.28 -4.58 -16.31
N LEU A 369 13.38 -5.61 -15.46
CA LEU A 369 13.73 -5.44 -14.05
C LEU A 369 15.24 -5.35 -13.88
N ILE A 370 15.70 -4.28 -13.22
CA ILE A 370 17.06 -4.14 -12.71
C ILE A 370 17.00 -4.37 -11.20
N GLN A 371 17.79 -5.31 -10.68
CA GLN A 371 17.94 -5.51 -9.24
C GLN A 371 19.20 -4.77 -8.74
N PRO A 372 19.08 -3.69 -7.93
CA PRO A 372 20.23 -3.04 -7.31
C PRO A 372 21.04 -3.97 -6.39
N THR A 373 22.34 -3.70 -6.23
CA THR A 373 23.24 -4.44 -5.31
C THR A 373 22.67 -4.53 -3.89
N ASP A 374 22.11 -3.43 -3.40
CA ASP A 374 21.50 -3.28 -2.07
C ASP A 374 19.97 -3.44 -2.06
N SER A 375 19.39 -4.07 -3.09
CA SER A 375 17.94 -4.27 -3.32
C SER A 375 17.11 -4.88 -2.18
N GLN A 376 17.73 -5.32 -1.08
CA GLN A 376 17.05 -6.06 -0.02
C GLN A 376 17.23 -5.40 1.35
N GLY A 377 16.16 -5.46 2.16
CA GLY A 377 16.18 -5.16 3.59
C GLY A 377 15.76 -6.40 4.37
N SER A 378 16.56 -6.81 5.37
CA SER A 378 16.36 -8.06 6.12
C SER A 378 15.89 -7.78 7.54
N TYR A 379 14.78 -8.39 7.96
CA TYR A 379 14.08 -8.12 9.21
C TYR A 379 13.94 -9.41 10.03
N ALA A 380 14.00 -9.29 11.35
CA ALA A 380 13.82 -10.44 12.24
C ALA A 380 12.42 -11.06 12.07
N SER A 381 12.34 -12.29 11.54
CA SER A 381 11.07 -12.94 11.22
C SER A 381 10.26 -13.27 12.47
N ARG A 382 9.02 -12.75 12.55
CA ARG A 382 8.08 -13.08 13.62
C ARG A 382 7.15 -14.22 13.19
N GLN A 383 7.62 -15.45 13.35
CA GLN A 383 6.93 -16.67 12.90
C GLN A 383 5.56 -16.95 13.55
N GLN A 384 5.10 -16.13 14.50
CA GLN A 384 3.77 -16.20 15.13
C GLN A 384 2.78 -15.16 14.57
N GLY A 385 3.19 -14.31 13.63
CA GLY A 385 2.32 -13.33 12.97
C GLY A 385 1.57 -13.89 11.75
N SER A 386 0.63 -13.11 11.23
CA SER A 386 0.03 -13.40 9.91
C SER A 386 1.09 -13.27 8.81
N SER A 387 1.04 -14.18 7.84
CA SER A 387 1.80 -14.06 6.59
C SER A 387 1.21 -13.01 5.65
N GLU A 388 -0.07 -12.66 5.82
CA GLU A 388 -0.68 -11.57 5.04
C GLU A 388 -0.12 -10.23 5.52
N VAL A 389 0.41 -9.44 4.60
CA VAL A 389 0.78 -8.03 4.82
C VAL A 389 0.43 -7.24 3.57
N LYS A 390 0.17 -5.94 3.70
CA LYS A 390 -0.06 -5.03 2.58
C LYS A 390 1.09 -4.02 2.52
N ILE A 391 1.70 -3.89 1.34
CA ILE A 391 2.71 -2.85 1.11
C ILE A 391 1.99 -1.53 0.80
N ILE A 392 2.46 -0.44 1.39
CA ILE A 392 2.10 0.93 1.02
C ILE A 392 3.40 1.61 0.58
N PRO A 393 3.73 1.63 -0.72
CA PRO A 393 4.98 2.23 -1.22
C PRO A 393 5.12 3.69 -0.82
N TYR A 394 6.36 4.13 -0.70
CA TYR A 394 6.66 5.55 -0.88
C TYR A 394 6.53 5.92 -2.37
N ASN A 395 6.24 7.18 -2.62
CA ASN A 395 6.15 7.75 -3.95
C ASN A 395 7.52 7.68 -4.66
N SER A 396 8.58 8.11 -3.97
CA SER A 396 9.88 8.41 -4.57
C SER A 396 11.10 7.89 -3.80
N TYR A 397 10.96 7.63 -2.51
CA TYR A 397 12.02 7.05 -1.69
C TYR A 397 12.09 5.51 -1.80
N GLN A 398 13.28 4.92 -1.71
CA GLN A 398 13.48 3.46 -1.74
C GLN A 398 13.07 2.79 -0.41
N GLY A 399 11.76 2.72 -0.19
CA GLY A 399 11.14 2.06 0.96
C GLY A 399 9.61 2.07 0.87
N CYS A 400 8.96 1.58 1.92
CA CYS A 400 7.52 1.52 2.03
C CYS A 400 7.08 1.45 3.50
N ILE A 401 5.79 1.61 3.77
CA ILE A 401 5.18 1.14 5.02
C ILE A 401 4.63 -0.27 4.80
N ILE A 402 4.96 -1.18 5.70
CA ILE A 402 4.33 -2.50 5.79
C ILE A 402 3.15 -2.38 6.75
N HIS A 403 1.94 -2.66 6.26
CA HIS A 403 0.73 -2.80 7.08
C HIS A 403 0.48 -4.29 7.34
N VAL A 404 0.54 -4.68 8.60
CA VAL A 404 0.26 -6.02 9.11
C VAL A 404 -1.18 -6.06 9.66
N PRO A 405 -1.97 -7.11 9.37
CA PRO A 405 -3.28 -7.34 9.98
C PRO A 405 -3.25 -7.20 11.50
N GLY A 406 -4.33 -6.65 12.07
CA GLY A 406 -4.31 -6.20 13.46
C GLY A 406 -3.68 -4.81 13.63
N SER A 407 -3.91 -3.90 12.68
CA SER A 407 -3.63 -2.46 12.83
C SER A 407 -2.17 -2.10 13.14
N THR A 408 -1.21 -2.92 12.71
CA THR A 408 0.22 -2.73 13.02
C THR A 408 0.98 -2.28 11.77
N PHE A 409 1.72 -1.19 11.88
CA PHE A 409 2.47 -0.55 10.79
C PHE A 409 3.95 -0.49 11.14
N PHE A 410 4.85 -0.63 10.17
CA PHE A 410 6.25 -0.25 10.34
C PHE A 410 6.86 0.26 9.02
N PRO A 411 7.76 1.25 9.05
CA PRO A 411 8.59 1.58 7.90
C PRO A 411 9.55 0.44 7.56
N ALA A 412 9.63 0.11 6.28
CA ALA A 412 10.61 -0.82 5.73
C ALA A 412 11.45 -0.12 4.65
N GLN A 413 12.77 -0.15 4.86
CA GLN A 413 13.80 0.36 3.96
C GLN A 413 14.64 -0.81 3.42
N ILE A 414 15.57 -0.52 2.49
CA ILE A 414 16.60 -1.45 2.00
C ILE A 414 18.01 -1.00 2.40
N ARG A 415 19.02 -1.89 2.33
CA ARG A 415 20.37 -1.65 2.87
C ARG A 415 21.08 -0.37 2.37
N SER A 416 20.84 0.04 1.13
CA SER A 416 21.42 1.28 0.55
C SER A 416 21.11 2.52 1.38
N THR A 417 19.96 2.53 2.05
CA THR A 417 19.50 3.65 2.89
C THR A 417 20.29 3.80 4.20
N GLN A 418 20.92 2.73 4.69
CA GLN A 418 21.61 2.67 5.99
C GLN A 418 23.14 2.63 5.90
N ARG A 419 23.73 2.98 4.75
CA ARG A 419 25.20 3.14 4.56
C ARG A 419 26.03 1.94 5.03
N GLY A 420 25.67 0.74 4.58
CA GLY A 420 26.56 -0.44 4.65
C GLY A 420 26.55 -1.22 5.96
N ASN A 421 25.58 -1.00 6.86
CA ASN A 421 25.36 -1.95 7.96
C ASN A 421 24.83 -3.30 7.41
N ASN A 422 25.48 -4.40 7.80
CA ASN A 422 25.10 -5.76 7.42
C ASN A 422 24.07 -6.40 8.35
N GLU A 423 23.78 -5.79 9.49
CA GLU A 423 22.81 -6.27 10.48
C GLU A 423 21.36 -6.34 9.96
N ARG A 424 20.47 -6.87 10.79
CA ARG A 424 19.02 -6.84 10.54
C ARG A 424 18.48 -5.43 10.79
N LEU A 425 17.63 -4.96 9.89
CA LEU A 425 17.00 -3.65 9.97
C LEU A 425 15.99 -3.60 11.14
N PRO A 426 15.92 -2.50 11.89
CA PRO A 426 15.03 -2.38 13.04
C PRO A 426 13.57 -2.31 12.60
N ARG A 427 12.73 -3.21 13.13
CA ARG A 427 11.29 -3.26 12.86
C ARG A 427 10.54 -2.37 13.86
N MET A 428 10.56 -1.05 13.60
CA MET A 428 9.95 -0.02 14.44
C MET A 428 8.42 0.00 14.27
N GLU A 429 7.73 -0.86 15.02
CA GLU A 429 6.27 -1.01 14.94
C GLU A 429 5.48 0.09 15.63
N LYS A 430 4.40 0.51 14.96
CA LYS A 430 3.40 1.45 15.43
C LYS A 430 2.02 0.81 15.29
N ILE A 431 1.27 0.70 16.39
CA ILE A 431 -0.13 0.27 16.36
C ILE A 431 -1.00 1.51 16.13
N ILE A 432 -1.87 1.45 15.12
CA ILE A 432 -2.84 2.50 14.75
C ILE A 432 -4.22 1.84 14.70
N ALA A 433 -4.84 1.71 15.87
CA ALA A 433 -6.08 0.98 16.06
C ALA A 433 -7.21 1.44 15.12
N ASP A 434 -8.12 0.51 14.82
CA ASP A 434 -9.31 0.75 14.01
C ASP A 434 -9.04 1.31 12.59
N THR A 435 -7.83 1.09 12.05
CA THR A 435 -7.49 1.48 10.68
C THR A 435 -8.31 0.70 9.66
N VAL A 436 -9.02 1.43 8.79
CA VAL A 436 -9.75 0.86 7.65
C VAL A 436 -8.96 1.01 6.34
N ALA A 437 -8.39 2.19 6.10
CA ALA A 437 -7.58 2.47 4.91
C ALA A 437 -6.41 3.41 5.26
N ALA A 438 -5.30 3.28 4.54
CA ALA A 438 -4.14 4.14 4.71
C ALA A 438 -3.41 4.35 3.38
N CYS A 439 -2.76 5.51 3.20
CA CYS A 439 -1.91 5.83 2.06
C CYS A 439 -0.77 6.78 2.45
N ILE A 440 0.29 6.81 1.64
CA ILE A 440 1.40 7.77 1.81
C ILE A 440 1.04 9.14 1.25
N PHE A 441 1.63 10.17 1.86
CA PHE A 441 1.60 11.56 1.46
C PHE A 441 3.03 12.12 1.51
N GLY A 442 3.59 12.45 0.34
CA GLY A 442 4.89 13.11 0.18
C GLY A 442 6.10 12.41 0.81
N ASP A 443 6.06 11.09 1.01
CA ASP A 443 7.09 10.23 1.63
C ASP A 443 7.42 10.52 3.12
N HIS A 444 6.78 11.52 3.73
CA HIS A 444 7.02 11.94 5.13
C HIS A 444 5.78 11.81 6.02
N SER A 445 4.62 11.45 5.46
CA SER A 445 3.38 11.28 6.20
C SER A 445 2.60 10.06 5.73
N LEU A 446 2.07 9.30 6.69
CA LEU A 446 1.10 8.23 6.51
C LEU A 446 -0.27 8.78 6.89
N LEU A 447 -1.18 8.92 5.93
CA LEU A 447 -2.57 9.27 6.19
C LEU A 447 -3.36 7.98 6.47
N VAL A 448 -4.19 8.01 7.50
CA VAL A 448 -4.97 6.87 7.99
C VAL A 448 -6.43 7.24 8.20
N VAL A 449 -7.34 6.41 7.69
CA VAL A 449 -8.78 6.43 7.99
C VAL A 449 -9.03 5.51 9.19
N GLU A 450 -9.48 6.09 10.30
CA GLU A 450 -9.86 5.38 11.52
C GLU A 450 -11.38 5.24 11.62
N LYS A 451 -11.84 4.05 12.00
CA LYS A 451 -13.20 3.81 12.46
C LYS A 451 -13.34 4.21 13.94
N GLY A 452 -14.13 5.24 14.23
CA GLY A 452 -14.67 5.46 15.56
C GLY A 452 -16.10 4.94 15.68
N TYR A 453 -16.60 4.82 16.92
CA TYR A 453 -17.95 4.30 17.21
C TYR A 453 -19.08 5.18 16.63
N TRP A 454 -18.91 6.51 16.65
CA TRP A 454 -19.90 7.50 16.18
C TRP A 454 -19.41 8.34 14.99
N HIS A 455 -18.21 8.08 14.48
CA HIS A 455 -17.49 8.96 13.57
C HIS A 455 -16.38 8.22 12.82
N THR A 456 -16.19 8.54 11.55
CA THR A 456 -14.93 8.27 10.83
C THR A 456 -13.97 9.44 11.04
N ARG A 457 -12.68 9.16 11.12
CA ARG A 457 -11.61 10.17 11.21
C ARG A 457 -10.56 9.93 10.14
N ILE A 458 -9.91 11.01 9.69
CA ILE A 458 -8.60 10.94 9.04
C ILE A 458 -7.56 11.51 10.01
N ARG A 459 -6.47 10.78 10.22
CA ARG A 459 -5.26 11.29 10.85
C ARG A 459 -4.09 11.31 9.89
N GLU A 460 -3.17 12.21 10.18
CA GLU A 460 -1.83 12.21 9.63
C GLU A 460 -0.86 11.69 10.70
N TYR A 461 -0.05 10.70 10.34
CA TYR A 461 1.03 10.16 11.15
C TYR A 461 2.36 10.47 10.46
N ARG A 462 3.24 11.21 11.14
CA ARG A 462 4.52 11.64 10.57
C ARG A 462 5.52 10.50 10.55
N ILE A 463 6.23 10.35 9.45
CA ILE A 463 7.33 9.41 9.27
C ILE A 463 8.63 10.19 9.44
N ALA A 464 9.49 9.75 10.36
CA ALA A 464 10.71 10.45 10.72
C ALA A 464 11.91 9.51 10.85
N GLY A 465 13.11 10.08 10.66
CA GLY A 465 14.38 9.36 10.67
C GLY A 465 14.90 9.09 9.26
N SER A 466 16.22 9.24 9.07
CA SER A 466 16.92 8.90 7.82
C SER A 466 17.50 7.48 7.87
N GLY A 467 18.17 7.13 8.97
CA GLY A 467 18.69 5.78 9.22
C GLY A 467 17.63 4.83 9.82
N ASN A 468 17.00 5.24 10.93
CA ASN A 468 15.94 4.47 11.59
C ASN A 468 14.58 5.14 11.33
N GLN A 469 13.88 4.78 10.25
CA GLN A 469 12.54 5.29 10.02
C GLN A 469 11.56 4.76 11.08
N ALA A 470 10.78 5.67 11.67
CA ALA A 470 9.71 5.36 12.61
C ALA A 470 8.47 6.22 12.30
N ILE A 471 7.29 5.70 12.66
CA ILE A 471 6.03 6.45 12.60
C ILE A 471 5.82 7.12 13.96
N GLU A 472 5.93 8.45 14.00
CA GLU A 472 5.79 9.26 15.21
C GLU A 472 4.34 9.32 15.72
N ASP A 473 4.19 9.51 17.04
CA ASP A 473 2.93 9.97 17.62
C ASP A 473 2.68 11.44 17.26
N THR A 474 1.68 11.67 16.41
CA THR A 474 1.22 13.00 16.03
C THR A 474 0.20 13.57 17.02
N ALA A 475 -0.14 14.86 16.87
CA ALA A 475 -1.08 15.53 17.74
C ALA A 475 -2.45 14.84 17.76
N LYS A 476 -3.08 14.75 18.94
CA LYS A 476 -4.32 13.98 19.17
C LYS A 476 -5.55 14.41 18.36
N LYS A 477 -5.50 15.52 17.63
CA LYS A 477 -6.62 16.05 16.82
C LYS A 477 -6.58 15.45 15.40
N PRO A 478 -7.67 14.87 14.88
CA PRO A 478 -7.72 14.41 13.49
C PRO A 478 -7.69 15.58 12.49
N LEU A 479 -7.27 15.28 11.25
CA LEU A 479 -7.31 16.18 10.10
C LEU A 479 -8.77 16.49 9.71
N LEU A 480 -9.62 15.46 9.72
CA LEU A 480 -11.06 15.53 9.48
C LEU A 480 -11.78 14.50 10.35
N GLU A 481 -12.99 14.84 10.81
CA GLU A 481 -13.87 13.96 11.59
C GLU A 481 -15.32 14.15 11.13
N TRP A 482 -16.03 13.05 10.82
CA TRP A 482 -17.37 13.11 10.24
C TRP A 482 -18.21 11.87 10.60
N ARG A 483 -19.55 11.96 10.54
CA ARG A 483 -20.49 10.95 11.10
C ARG A 483 -20.87 9.78 10.18
N LEU A 484 -20.15 9.56 9.06
CA LEU A 484 -20.39 8.36 8.23
C LEU A 484 -19.72 7.14 8.86
N SER A 485 -20.18 5.94 8.49
CA SER A 485 -19.54 4.67 8.87
C SER A 485 -18.29 4.42 8.01
N ALA A 486 -17.18 4.10 8.68
CA ALA A 486 -15.91 3.80 8.01
C ALA A 486 -15.90 2.42 7.34
N ASP A 487 -16.70 1.48 7.86
CA ASP A 487 -16.71 0.01 7.63
C ASP A 487 -16.73 -0.47 6.17
N LYS A 488 -16.98 0.44 5.23
CA LYS A 488 -17.22 0.17 3.82
C LYS A 488 -16.17 0.81 2.91
N ILE A 489 -15.31 1.66 3.47
CA ILE A 489 -14.15 2.24 2.78
C ILE A 489 -13.15 1.12 2.53
N THR A 490 -12.66 1.00 1.31
CA THR A 490 -11.66 -0.03 0.92
C THR A 490 -10.34 0.56 0.47
N GLN A 491 -10.36 1.79 -0.05
CA GLN A 491 -9.19 2.50 -0.53
C GLN A 491 -9.28 3.99 -0.18
N MET A 492 -8.10 4.57 0.10
CA MET A 492 -7.87 6.00 0.19
C MET A 492 -6.68 6.36 -0.70
N ARG A 493 -6.75 7.50 -1.39
CA ARG A 493 -5.59 8.17 -2.02
C ARG A 493 -5.68 9.67 -1.77
N VAL A 494 -4.53 10.35 -1.76
CA VAL A 494 -4.45 11.81 -1.92
C VAL A 494 -3.83 12.10 -3.26
N VAL A 495 -4.47 12.96 -4.05
CA VAL A 495 -4.06 13.25 -5.44
C VAL A 495 -4.05 14.76 -5.69
N PRO A 496 -3.16 15.26 -6.58
CA PRO A 496 -3.09 16.68 -6.90
C PRO A 496 -4.19 17.05 -7.90
N VAL A 497 -4.84 18.20 -7.70
CA VAL A 497 -5.73 18.78 -8.70
C VAL A 497 -4.87 19.43 -9.78
N PRO A 498 -4.94 18.98 -11.05
CA PRO A 498 -4.05 19.47 -12.10
C PRO A 498 -4.03 20.99 -12.24
N ASP A 499 -2.85 21.53 -12.51
CA ASP A 499 -2.61 22.97 -12.72
C ASP A 499 -2.86 23.85 -11.48
N THR A 500 -2.90 23.26 -10.27
CA THR A 500 -3.10 23.98 -9.00
C THR A 500 -2.30 23.37 -7.83
N ASP A 501 -2.17 24.11 -6.73
CA ASP A 501 -1.63 23.63 -5.45
C ASP A 501 -2.62 22.81 -4.59
N ASN A 502 -3.84 22.59 -5.11
CA ASN A 502 -4.94 21.93 -4.40
C ASN A 502 -4.82 20.41 -4.47
N LEU A 503 -5.41 19.74 -3.49
CA LEU A 503 -5.40 18.29 -3.34
C LEU A 503 -6.83 17.78 -3.19
N VAL A 504 -7.06 16.50 -3.47
CA VAL A 504 -8.29 15.80 -3.07
C VAL A 504 -7.89 14.51 -2.37
N ILE A 505 -8.44 14.26 -1.18
CA ILE A 505 -8.50 12.90 -0.63
C ILE A 505 -9.71 12.21 -1.26
N ILE A 506 -9.48 11.08 -1.92
CA ILE A 506 -10.54 10.25 -2.50
C ILE A 506 -10.67 8.99 -1.64
N LEU A 507 -11.89 8.73 -1.18
CA LEU A 507 -12.27 7.52 -0.43
C LEU A 507 -13.25 6.69 -1.26
N CYS A 508 -12.94 5.42 -1.49
CA CYS A 508 -13.79 4.51 -2.27
C CYS A 508 -14.54 3.54 -1.35
N MET A 509 -15.87 3.42 -1.52
CA MET A 509 -16.74 2.61 -0.66
C MET A 509 -17.51 1.54 -1.45
N LEU A 510 -17.63 0.34 -0.87
CA LEU A 510 -18.39 -0.78 -1.44
C LEU A 510 -19.91 -0.51 -1.59
N GLU A 511 -20.44 0.48 -0.88
CA GLU A 511 -21.87 0.86 -0.94
C GLU A 511 -22.20 1.80 -2.10
N ASN A 512 -21.56 1.59 -3.25
CA ASN A 512 -21.71 2.41 -4.45
C ASN A 512 -21.49 3.91 -4.20
N LYS A 513 -20.44 4.25 -3.44
CA LYS A 513 -20.09 5.62 -3.09
C LYS A 513 -18.60 5.92 -3.28
N VAL A 514 -18.32 7.16 -3.65
CA VAL A 514 -16.99 7.78 -3.58
C VAL A 514 -17.12 9.09 -2.82
N ILE A 515 -16.21 9.36 -1.89
CA ILE A 515 -16.15 10.63 -1.16
C ILE A 515 -14.91 11.39 -1.61
N PHE A 516 -15.09 12.64 -2.02
CA PHE A 516 -14.00 13.57 -2.32
C PHE A 516 -13.91 14.56 -1.17
N ILE A 517 -12.71 14.78 -0.65
CA ILE A 517 -12.41 15.77 0.39
C ILE A 517 -11.41 16.75 -0.21
N PRO A 518 -11.85 17.93 -0.71
CA PRO A 518 -10.95 18.93 -1.27
C PRO A 518 -10.09 19.55 -0.16
N ILE A 519 -8.78 19.62 -0.39
CA ILE A 519 -7.84 20.38 0.44
C ILE A 519 -7.30 21.53 -0.42
N VAL A 520 -7.82 22.72 -0.19
CA VAL A 520 -7.55 23.90 -1.01
C VAL A 520 -6.38 24.68 -0.42
N ALA A 521 -5.37 24.96 -1.23
CA ALA A 521 -4.25 25.80 -0.81
C ALA A 521 -4.73 27.23 -0.57
N ARG A 522 -4.32 27.81 0.57
CA ARG A 522 -4.51 29.23 0.82
C ARG A 522 -3.58 30.01 -0.10
N GLY A 523 -4.16 30.68 -1.08
CA GLY A 523 -3.45 31.76 -1.74
C GLY A 523 -3.11 32.82 -0.70
N VAL A 524 -1.84 33.25 -0.66
CA VAL A 524 -1.52 34.58 -0.14
C VAL A 524 -2.43 35.54 -0.88
N GLN A 525 -3.24 36.32 -0.16
CA GLN A 525 -4.10 37.31 -0.81
C GLN A 525 -3.22 38.20 -1.68
N THR A 526 -3.42 38.13 -3.00
CA THR A 526 -2.84 39.12 -3.91
C THR A 526 -3.37 40.47 -3.45
N GLN A 527 -2.51 41.27 -2.83
CA GLN A 527 -2.87 42.64 -2.48
C GLN A 527 -3.23 43.33 -3.79
N ALA A 528 -4.53 43.61 -3.96
CA ALA A 528 -5.00 44.41 -5.07
C ALA A 528 -4.27 45.76 -4.99
N GLN A 529 -3.40 46.02 -5.95
CA GLN A 529 -2.72 47.30 -6.05
C GLN A 529 -3.79 48.38 -6.19
N ARG A 530 -3.71 49.37 -5.29
CA ARG A 530 -4.55 50.58 -5.32
C ARG A 530 -3.92 51.63 -6.22
#